data_AF-A0A2E6LKB0-F1
#
_entry.id   AF-A0A2E6LKB0-F1
#
_cell.length_a   1.000
_cell.length_b   1.000
_cell.length_c   1.000
_cell.angle_alpha   90.00
_cell.angle_beta   90.00
_cell.angle_gamma   90.00
#
_symmetry.space_group_name_H-M   'P 1'
#
loop_
_entity.id
_entity.type
_entity.pdbx_description
1 polymer ?
#
loop_
_entity_poly.entity_id
_entity_poly.type
_entity_poly.pdbx_seq_one_letter_code
_entity_poly.pdbx_strand_id
1 'polypeptide(L)'
;MKFFLRLFFIIIFFSCSKKENEDLKELLYKLKFDISGNGTIDKESGEYNLSDSFTVTAIPEEGNYFDHWEGDIISEENPLIFDLNKDINLIAVFKLYPIVSSEIIKYDPKKIDNNSIFIIENGATTAYLIDKEGNRIKTWNFESKLGNDLELLSDGSVMGIFKPDETFFNFGGFGGVLKKYNINGDLTWEYSINSENELMHHDFTILPNGNVLTLVWERILLKDALDNGIKRESDLFAEKIVEINPITNEIVWQWRSWEHKVQDQDINLPNYGSVSSQFGKIDFNYYPKENGDIMHANGIYYDSNNDLIYLSVNYYSEVWVIDHSVSNENSSSSLGDLKYRFGNPSAYKADGERLFFNNHHPNLVELDPITKGNFLIFMNGYEDEQSIVYELKLPYNSFDDNDTLIPPDILWSFTSPDLFHGKISGALRLSNGNTLICEGDFGYWEVTNEGEVVWLYDGGGETFWRGYSITKEVKDLFIGNN
;
A
#
# COMPACT_ATOMS: atom_id res chain seq x y z
N MET A 1 68.48 -71.59 -8.28
CA MET A 1 68.29 -70.35 -7.51
C MET A 1 66.83 -70.27 -7.08
N LYS A 2 66.58 -70.26 -5.75
CA LYS A 2 65.34 -69.97 -5.00
C LYS A 2 64.10 -70.88 -5.27
N PHE A 3 63.81 -71.90 -4.46
CA PHE A 3 63.26 -72.00 -3.08
C PHE A 3 61.72 -71.87 -2.95
N PHE A 4 61.11 -73.04 -2.66
CA PHE A 4 59.91 -73.38 -1.87
C PHE A 4 59.07 -72.27 -1.22
N LEU A 5 57.73 -72.42 -1.26
CA LEU A 5 56.96 -72.63 -0.02
C LEU A 5 55.57 -73.26 -0.25
N ARG A 6 55.24 -74.23 0.61
CA ARG A 6 54.03 -75.06 0.66
C ARG A 6 52.88 -74.33 1.35
N LEU A 7 51.66 -74.56 0.85
CA LEU A 7 50.39 -74.25 1.52
C LEU A 7 50.32 -74.96 2.88
N PHE A 8 50.09 -74.19 3.95
CA PHE A 8 49.67 -74.72 5.25
C PHE A 8 48.33 -74.06 5.61
N PHE A 9 47.29 -74.88 5.74
CA PHE A 9 45.98 -74.50 6.25
C PHE A 9 46.11 -74.25 7.76
N ILE A 10 45.84 -73.01 8.21
CA ILE A 10 45.73 -72.67 9.64
C ILE A 10 44.25 -72.61 9.98
N ILE A 11 43.80 -73.55 10.80
CA ILE A 11 42.51 -73.53 11.49
C ILE A 11 42.69 -72.63 12.72
N ILE A 12 42.12 -71.43 12.68
CA ILE A 12 42.05 -70.53 13.83
C ILE A 12 40.75 -70.81 14.58
N PHE A 13 40.87 -71.32 15.80
CA PHE A 13 39.79 -71.38 16.77
C PHE A 13 39.36 -69.95 17.13
N PHE A 14 38.14 -69.56 16.76
CA PHE A 14 37.49 -68.38 17.33
C PHE A 14 37.17 -68.65 18.79
N SER A 15 38.07 -68.20 19.67
CA SER A 15 37.78 -68.02 21.09
C SER A 15 36.78 -66.88 21.21
N CYS A 16 35.58 -67.18 21.72
CA CYS A 16 34.54 -66.22 21.98
C CYS A 16 34.93 -65.38 23.21
N SER A 17 35.70 -64.30 23.02
CA SER A 17 35.83 -63.29 24.06
C SER A 17 34.50 -62.56 24.18
N LYS A 18 33.85 -62.64 25.35
CA LYS A 18 32.81 -61.69 25.75
C LYS A 18 33.34 -60.28 25.49
N LYS A 19 32.82 -59.60 24.48
CA LYS A 19 32.86 -58.14 24.45
C LYS A 19 32.01 -57.71 25.65
N GLU A 20 32.65 -57.08 26.62
CA GLU A 20 31.96 -56.23 27.58
C GLU A 20 31.05 -55.29 26.77
N ASN A 21 29.76 -55.32 27.09
CA ASN A 21 28.89 -54.18 26.82
C ASN A 21 29.55 -53.02 27.58
N GLU A 22 30.21 -52.12 26.86
CA GLU A 22 30.26 -50.74 27.32
C GLU A 22 28.80 -50.31 27.42
N ASP A 23 28.32 -50.17 28.65
CA ASP A 23 27.06 -49.50 28.94
C ASP A 23 27.14 -48.12 28.26
N LEU A 24 26.51 -48.00 27.09
CA LEU A 24 26.07 -46.70 26.58
C LEU A 24 25.15 -46.17 27.67
N LYS A 25 25.71 -45.37 28.58
CA LYS A 25 24.95 -44.71 29.62
C LYS A 25 23.97 -43.82 28.88
N GLU A 26 22.70 -44.22 28.83
CA GLU A 26 21.64 -43.36 28.31
C GLU A 26 21.72 -42.04 29.06
N LEU A 27 22.16 -41.00 28.35
CA LEU A 27 22.18 -39.65 28.87
C LEU A 27 20.72 -39.19 28.86
N LEU A 28 20.10 -39.31 30.02
CA LEU A 28 18.75 -38.82 30.26
C LEU A 28 18.81 -37.38 30.74
N TYR A 29 17.95 -36.55 30.17
CA TYR A 29 17.73 -35.16 30.57
C TYR A 29 16.28 -34.94 30.96
N LYS A 30 16.07 -34.08 31.96
CA LYS A 30 14.74 -33.75 32.46
C LYS A 30 14.12 -32.67 31.60
N LEU A 31 12.96 -32.98 31.04
CA LEU A 31 12.06 -32.01 30.41
C LEU A 31 10.89 -31.75 31.34
N LYS A 32 10.73 -30.49 31.73
CA LYS A 32 9.55 -30.02 32.44
C LYS A 32 8.71 -29.15 31.51
N PHE A 33 7.43 -29.44 31.45
CA PHE A 33 6.44 -28.68 30.71
C PHE A 33 5.44 -28.06 31.67
N ASP A 34 5.26 -26.75 31.59
CA ASP A 34 4.18 -26.02 32.23
C ASP A 34 3.28 -25.39 31.15
N ILE A 35 2.05 -25.02 31.51
CA ILE A 35 1.07 -24.42 30.60
C ILE A 35 0.58 -23.12 31.22
N SER A 36 0.54 -22.06 30.42
CA SER A 36 -0.10 -20.78 30.73
C SER A 36 -1.26 -20.57 29.76
N GLY A 37 -2.48 -20.36 30.28
CA GLY A 37 -3.69 -20.32 29.45
C GLY A 37 -4.33 -21.70 29.24
N ASN A 38 -5.12 -21.86 28.17
CA ASN A 38 -5.88 -23.08 27.90
C ASN A 38 -5.37 -23.80 26.64
N GLY A 39 -4.85 -25.00 26.84
CA GLY A 39 -4.27 -25.84 25.80
C GLY A 39 -3.55 -27.04 26.40
N THR A 40 -2.85 -27.80 25.57
CA THR A 40 -2.09 -28.99 25.97
C THR A 40 -0.75 -29.05 25.24
N ILE A 41 0.16 -29.90 25.72
CA ILE A 41 1.44 -30.19 25.06
C ILE A 41 1.42 -31.68 24.71
N ASP A 42 1.87 -32.05 23.52
CA ASP A 42 1.84 -33.44 23.03
C ASP A 42 2.80 -34.40 23.78
N LYS A 43 3.72 -33.83 24.57
CA LYS A 43 4.68 -34.54 25.44
C LYS A 43 4.37 -34.32 26.91
N GLU A 44 4.68 -35.34 27.71
CA GLU A 44 4.59 -35.27 29.18
C GLU A 44 5.91 -34.81 29.79
N SER A 45 5.87 -34.22 30.99
CA SER A 45 7.12 -33.94 31.73
C SER A 45 7.78 -35.26 32.15
N GLY A 46 9.10 -35.36 32.01
CA GLY A 46 9.81 -36.61 32.30
C GLY A 46 11.29 -36.58 31.95
N GLU A 47 11.90 -37.77 32.01
CA GLU A 47 13.28 -37.98 31.57
C GLU A 47 13.28 -38.55 30.15
N TYR A 48 14.06 -37.93 29.27
CA TYR A 48 14.16 -38.29 27.86
C TYR A 48 15.62 -38.46 27.46
N ASN A 49 15.87 -39.36 26.50
CA ASN A 49 17.20 -39.57 25.95
C ASN A 49 17.70 -38.31 25.23
N LEU A 50 19.03 -38.09 25.30
CA LEU A 50 19.76 -37.17 24.43
C LEU A 50 19.22 -37.27 23.00
N SER A 51 18.84 -36.13 22.42
CA SER A 51 18.33 -36.05 21.05
C SER A 51 18.81 -34.77 20.39
N ASP A 52 19.34 -34.87 19.17
CA ASP A 52 19.71 -33.71 18.35
C ASP A 52 18.49 -33.16 17.56
N SER A 53 17.28 -33.68 17.82
CA SER A 53 16.05 -33.24 17.17
C SER A 53 14.84 -33.68 17.99
N PHE A 54 14.70 -33.13 19.19
CA PHE A 54 13.50 -33.34 20.00
C PHE A 54 12.39 -32.42 19.50
N THR A 55 11.21 -32.99 19.23
CA THR A 55 10.03 -32.23 18.76
C THR A 55 8.93 -32.22 19.80
N VAL A 56 8.39 -31.05 20.08
CA VAL A 56 7.24 -30.83 20.96
C VAL A 56 6.23 -29.91 20.28
N THR A 57 4.95 -30.19 20.45
CA THR A 57 3.84 -29.45 19.85
C THR A 57 2.90 -28.95 20.94
N ALA A 58 2.61 -27.66 20.91
CA ALA A 58 1.56 -27.05 21.70
C ALA A 58 0.23 -27.15 20.93
N ILE A 59 -0.82 -27.65 21.58
CA ILE A 59 -2.13 -27.88 20.99
C ILE A 59 -3.13 -26.99 21.73
N PRO A 60 -3.58 -25.88 21.13
CA PRO A 60 -4.53 -24.97 21.78
C PRO A 60 -5.90 -25.64 21.98
N GLU A 61 -6.58 -25.30 23.07
CA GLU A 61 -8.00 -25.63 23.25
C GLU A 61 -8.88 -24.74 22.35
N GLU A 62 -10.11 -25.18 22.03
CA GLU A 62 -11.06 -24.40 21.24
C GLU A 62 -11.20 -22.96 21.77
N GLY A 63 -11.20 -21.98 20.86
CA GLY A 63 -11.24 -20.56 21.20
C GLY A 63 -9.92 -19.95 21.69
N ASN A 64 -8.83 -20.73 21.76
CA ASN A 64 -7.50 -20.24 22.08
C ASN A 64 -6.54 -20.44 20.90
N TYR A 65 -5.44 -19.70 20.90
CA TYR A 65 -4.31 -19.93 20.02
C TYR A 65 -3.03 -20.10 20.83
N PHE A 66 -2.09 -20.85 20.27
CA PHE A 66 -0.74 -20.93 20.80
C PHE A 66 -0.01 -19.62 20.49
N ASP A 67 0.41 -18.92 21.53
CA ASP A 67 1.09 -17.63 21.43
C ASP A 67 2.59 -17.86 21.23
N HIS A 68 3.27 -18.42 22.23
CA HIS A 68 4.71 -18.73 22.17
C HIS A 68 5.11 -19.76 23.25
N TRP A 69 6.32 -20.30 23.09
CA TRP A 69 7.08 -21.03 24.11
C TRP A 69 7.92 -20.03 24.90
N GLU A 70 7.94 -20.16 26.22
CA GLU A 70 8.88 -19.44 27.11
C GLU A 70 9.54 -20.39 28.11
N GLY A 71 10.45 -19.87 28.95
CA GLY A 71 11.27 -20.66 29.87
C GLY A 71 12.71 -20.74 29.40
N ASP A 72 13.26 -21.94 29.30
CA ASP A 72 14.65 -22.16 28.86
C ASP A 72 14.83 -21.98 27.34
N ILE A 73 13.76 -22.10 26.55
CA ILE A 73 13.71 -21.76 25.12
C ILE A 73 12.55 -20.80 24.90
N ILE A 74 12.82 -19.67 24.24
CA ILE A 74 11.80 -18.71 23.81
C ILE A 74 11.64 -18.87 22.30
N SER A 75 10.44 -19.21 21.84
CA SER A 75 10.18 -19.46 20.42
C SER A 75 8.69 -19.33 20.10
N GLU A 76 8.37 -18.82 18.91
CA GLU A 76 6.99 -18.81 18.40
C GLU A 76 6.67 -20.00 17.49
N GLU A 77 7.68 -20.84 17.20
CA GLU A 77 7.56 -22.00 16.33
C GLU A 77 6.74 -23.11 17.00
N ASN A 78 5.85 -23.72 16.24
CA ASN A 78 5.02 -24.83 16.69
C ASN A 78 4.68 -25.76 15.52
N PRO A 79 5.18 -27.00 15.48
CA PRO A 79 5.99 -27.68 16.51
C PRO A 79 7.37 -27.06 16.74
N LEU A 80 7.81 -27.04 18.00
CA LEU A 80 9.16 -26.62 18.38
C LEU A 80 10.12 -27.80 18.25
N ILE A 81 11.25 -27.59 17.57
CA ILE A 81 12.32 -28.57 17.37
C ILE A 81 13.61 -28.04 18.01
N PHE A 82 14.27 -28.83 18.86
CA PHE A 82 15.50 -28.42 19.55
C PHE A 82 16.39 -29.60 19.97
N ASP A 83 17.66 -29.31 20.27
CA ASP A 83 18.60 -30.28 20.84
C ASP A 83 18.35 -30.49 22.33
N LEU A 84 17.96 -31.69 22.72
CA LEU A 84 17.85 -32.09 24.12
C LEU A 84 19.20 -32.64 24.61
N ASN A 85 20.06 -31.75 25.09
CA ASN A 85 21.40 -32.07 25.62
C ASN A 85 21.65 -31.56 27.05
N LYS A 86 20.60 -31.05 27.70
CA LYS A 86 20.57 -30.56 29.08
C LYS A 86 19.13 -30.64 29.60
N ASP A 87 18.95 -30.50 30.91
CA ASP A 87 17.62 -30.32 31.50
C ASP A 87 17.00 -29.00 30.98
N ILE A 88 15.72 -29.05 30.62
CA ILE A 88 14.99 -27.96 29.97
C ILE A 88 13.60 -27.83 30.60
N ASN A 89 13.20 -26.59 30.90
CA ASN A 89 11.87 -26.21 31.33
C ASN A 89 11.23 -25.36 30.23
N LEU A 90 10.06 -25.77 29.75
CA LEU A 90 9.30 -25.05 28.74
C LEU A 90 7.90 -24.75 29.26
N ILE A 91 7.41 -23.55 28.94
CA ILE A 91 6.05 -23.13 29.22
C ILE A 91 5.39 -22.88 27.87
N ALA A 92 4.31 -23.61 27.56
CA ALA A 92 3.45 -23.27 26.42
C ALA A 92 2.47 -22.19 26.84
N VAL A 93 2.51 -21.03 26.18
CA VAL A 93 1.60 -19.92 26.43
C VAL A 93 0.48 -19.95 25.39
N PHE A 94 -0.76 -20.00 25.86
CA PHE A 94 -1.98 -19.93 25.07
C PHE A 94 -2.77 -18.68 25.44
N LYS A 95 -3.36 -18.03 24.45
CA LYS A 95 -4.23 -16.86 24.63
C LYS A 95 -5.58 -17.10 23.98
N LEU A 96 -6.63 -16.50 24.53
CA LEU A 96 -7.95 -16.50 23.93
C LEU A 96 -7.93 -15.66 22.64
N TYR A 97 -8.64 -16.12 21.61
CA TYR A 97 -8.98 -15.24 20.50
C TYR A 97 -9.85 -14.09 21.02
N PRO A 98 -9.59 -12.85 20.57
CA PRO A 98 -10.46 -11.73 20.92
C PRO A 98 -11.84 -11.93 20.28
N ILE A 99 -12.85 -11.33 20.91
CA ILE A 99 -14.19 -11.27 20.33
C ILE A 99 -14.15 -10.18 19.27
N VAL A 100 -14.34 -10.57 18.02
CA VAL A 100 -14.39 -9.67 16.86
C VAL A 100 -15.83 -9.42 16.43
N SER A 101 -16.06 -8.30 15.73
CA SER A 101 -17.35 -7.98 15.14
C SER A 101 -17.69 -8.90 13.97
N SER A 102 -18.96 -8.92 13.54
CA SER A 102 -19.43 -9.78 12.45
C SER A 102 -18.82 -9.44 11.08
N GLU A 103 -18.31 -8.23 10.93
CA GLU A 103 -17.63 -7.70 9.76
C GLU A 103 -16.22 -8.30 9.60
N ILE A 104 -15.63 -8.86 10.66
CA ILE A 104 -14.31 -9.48 10.60
C ILE A 104 -14.43 -10.93 10.14
N ILE A 105 -14.07 -11.17 8.87
CA ILE A 105 -14.11 -12.50 8.24
C ILE A 105 -12.85 -13.32 8.56
N LYS A 106 -11.71 -12.65 8.67
CA LYS A 106 -10.41 -13.26 8.96
C LYS A 106 -9.69 -12.43 10.01
N TYR A 107 -9.08 -13.11 10.98
CA TYR A 107 -8.32 -12.50 12.06
C TYR A 107 -7.22 -13.45 12.56
N ASP A 108 -5.96 -13.13 12.28
CA ASP A 108 -4.79 -13.82 12.83
C ASP A 108 -4.06 -12.91 13.84
N PRO A 109 -4.28 -13.08 15.16
CA PRO A 109 -3.73 -12.19 16.19
C PRO A 109 -2.20 -12.14 16.23
N LYS A 110 -1.52 -13.13 15.63
CA LYS A 110 -0.05 -13.19 15.64
C LYS A 110 0.58 -12.43 14.49
N LYS A 111 -0.15 -12.25 13.39
CA LYS A 111 0.41 -11.72 12.14
C LYS A 111 -0.11 -10.33 11.79
N ILE A 112 -1.27 -9.94 12.32
CA ILE A 112 -1.86 -8.63 12.05
C ILE A 112 -1.06 -7.49 12.68
N ASP A 113 -1.10 -6.33 12.05
CA ASP A 113 -0.63 -5.08 12.60
C ASP A 113 -1.61 -4.56 13.67
N ASN A 114 -1.10 -3.79 14.62
CA ASN A 114 -1.88 -3.31 15.76
C ASN A 114 -2.54 -1.92 15.54
N ASN A 115 -2.27 -1.27 14.41
CA ASN A 115 -2.83 0.05 14.13
C ASN A 115 -4.32 -0.03 13.79
N SER A 116 -5.01 1.06 14.11
CA SER A 116 -6.40 1.25 13.71
C SER A 116 -6.51 1.66 12.26
N ILE A 117 -7.67 1.43 11.64
CA ILE A 117 -7.91 1.81 10.25
C ILE A 117 -8.91 2.98 10.21
N PHE A 118 -8.52 4.09 9.60
CA PHE A 118 -9.41 5.19 9.24
C PHE A 118 -10.04 4.91 7.88
N ILE A 119 -11.35 4.73 7.87
CA ILE A 119 -12.16 4.26 6.75
C ILE A 119 -12.97 5.43 6.18
N ILE A 120 -12.93 5.57 4.86
CA ILE A 120 -13.58 6.64 4.12
C ILE A 120 -14.61 6.02 3.18
N GLU A 121 -15.89 6.24 3.49
CA GLU A 121 -16.99 5.82 2.61
C GLU A 121 -17.11 6.79 1.43
N ASN A 122 -17.01 6.25 0.22
CA ASN A 122 -16.97 7.01 -1.02
C ASN A 122 -18.27 7.79 -1.24
N GLY A 123 -18.18 9.13 -1.26
CA GLY A 123 -19.32 10.01 -1.49
C GLY A 123 -20.36 10.04 -0.37
N ALA A 124 -20.07 9.43 0.78
CA ALA A 124 -20.93 9.45 1.96
C ALA A 124 -20.77 10.75 2.75
N THR A 125 -21.51 10.88 3.85
CA THR A 125 -21.38 11.97 4.83
C THR A 125 -20.66 11.49 6.08
N THR A 126 -19.96 10.35 6.00
CA THR A 126 -19.43 9.62 7.15
C THR A 126 -18.04 9.09 6.86
N ALA A 127 -17.23 9.06 7.92
CA ALA A 127 -15.94 8.36 7.99
C ALA A 127 -15.79 7.80 9.41
N TYR A 128 -14.96 6.79 9.59
CA TYR A 128 -14.81 6.17 10.90
C TYR A 128 -13.44 5.54 11.14
N LEU A 129 -13.08 5.47 12.41
CA LEU A 129 -11.87 4.82 12.90
C LEU A 129 -12.28 3.50 13.57
N ILE A 130 -11.70 2.39 13.11
CA ILE A 130 -11.93 1.06 13.69
C ILE A 130 -10.64 0.48 14.26
N ASP A 131 -10.76 -0.38 15.27
CA ASP A 131 -9.70 -1.33 15.62
C ASP A 131 -9.76 -2.59 14.74
N LYS A 132 -8.79 -3.48 14.91
CA LYS A 132 -8.71 -4.75 14.19
C LYS A 132 -9.78 -5.76 14.62
N GLU A 133 -10.41 -5.56 15.78
CA GLU A 133 -11.57 -6.35 16.19
C GLU A 133 -12.88 -5.86 15.53
N GLY A 134 -12.85 -4.76 14.78
CA GLY A 134 -14.00 -4.20 14.09
C GLY A 134 -14.85 -3.24 14.94
N ASN A 135 -14.39 -2.89 16.15
CA ASN A 135 -15.11 -1.91 16.97
C ASN A 135 -14.91 -0.50 16.41
N ARG A 136 -16.00 0.27 16.33
CA ARG A 136 -15.96 1.70 15.97
C ARG A 136 -15.45 2.51 17.16
N ILE A 137 -14.23 3.05 17.02
CA ILE A 137 -13.60 3.95 18.01
C ILE A 137 -14.19 5.35 17.87
N LYS A 138 -14.32 5.83 16.62
CA LYS A 138 -14.84 7.16 16.32
C LYS A 138 -15.60 7.14 15.00
N THR A 139 -16.70 7.87 14.94
CA THR A 139 -17.42 8.19 13.70
C THR A 139 -17.45 9.70 13.54
N TRP A 140 -17.09 10.18 12.35
CA TRP A 140 -17.29 11.56 11.91
C TRP A 140 -18.55 11.61 11.07
N ASN A 141 -19.39 12.61 11.33
CA ASN A 141 -20.59 12.90 10.55
C ASN A 141 -20.45 14.32 10.00
N PHE A 142 -20.51 14.46 8.69
CA PHE A 142 -20.36 15.72 7.98
C PHE A 142 -21.71 16.18 7.43
N GLU A 143 -21.87 17.50 7.28
CA GLU A 143 -23.08 18.05 6.66
C GLU A 143 -23.10 17.87 5.14
N SER A 144 -21.92 17.91 4.51
CA SER A 144 -21.73 17.75 3.07
C SER A 144 -21.20 16.36 2.74
N LYS A 145 -21.51 15.86 1.53
CA LYS A 145 -20.92 14.61 1.03
C LYS A 145 -19.42 14.78 0.79
N LEU A 146 -18.67 13.71 1.05
CA LEU A 146 -17.25 13.62 0.73
C LEU A 146 -17.05 13.68 -0.79
N GLY A 147 -16.01 14.40 -1.19
CA GLY A 147 -15.50 14.51 -2.55
C GLY A 147 -14.26 13.64 -2.77
N ASN A 148 -14.25 12.47 -2.13
CA ASN A 148 -13.20 11.44 -2.09
C ASN A 148 -12.26 11.55 -0.90
N ASP A 149 -11.07 12.17 -1.03
CA ASP A 149 -10.04 12.01 -0.01
C ASP A 149 -10.28 12.79 1.30
N LEU A 150 -9.80 12.22 2.40
CA LEU A 150 -9.98 12.66 3.78
C LEU A 150 -8.82 12.16 4.63
N GLU A 151 -8.08 13.07 5.28
CA GLU A 151 -6.92 12.76 6.12
C GLU A 151 -7.25 13.01 7.60
N LEU A 152 -6.91 12.04 8.46
CA LEU A 152 -6.88 12.21 9.91
C LEU A 152 -5.47 12.62 10.35
N LEU A 153 -5.34 13.80 10.91
CA LEU A 153 -4.05 14.39 11.29
C LEU A 153 -3.62 13.98 12.70
N SER A 154 -2.34 14.15 13.00
CA SER A 154 -1.72 13.75 14.26
C SER A 154 -2.24 14.50 15.50
N ASP A 155 -2.86 15.67 15.32
CA ASP A 155 -3.54 16.44 16.37
C ASP A 155 -5.02 16.05 16.54
N GLY A 156 -5.50 15.05 15.81
CA GLY A 156 -6.88 14.58 15.80
C GLY A 156 -7.84 15.44 14.97
N SER A 157 -7.35 16.49 14.31
CA SER A 157 -8.12 17.22 13.31
C SER A 157 -8.27 16.40 12.02
N VAL A 158 -9.31 16.68 11.25
CA VAL A 158 -9.58 16.02 9.98
C VAL A 158 -9.65 17.07 8.87
N MET A 159 -8.96 16.84 7.77
CA MET A 159 -9.07 17.64 6.55
C MET A 159 -9.56 16.76 5.41
N GLY A 160 -10.43 17.26 4.54
CA GLY A 160 -10.83 16.49 3.38
C GLY A 160 -11.51 17.32 2.31
N ILE A 161 -11.75 16.66 1.19
CA ILE A 161 -12.47 17.21 0.06
C ILE A 161 -13.96 16.88 0.22
N PHE A 162 -14.80 17.86 -0.06
CA PHE A 162 -16.26 17.80 0.03
C PHE A 162 -16.90 18.30 -1.27
N LYS A 163 -18.11 17.81 -1.51
CA LYS A 163 -18.94 18.24 -2.62
C LYS A 163 -19.62 19.58 -2.30
N PRO A 164 -19.53 20.59 -3.18
CA PRO A 164 -20.30 21.81 -3.07
C PRO A 164 -21.78 21.54 -3.40
N ASP A 165 -22.64 22.49 -3.05
CA ASP A 165 -24.08 22.40 -3.32
C ASP A 165 -24.39 22.41 -4.84
N GLU A 166 -23.62 23.18 -5.61
CA GLU A 166 -23.74 23.31 -7.06
C GLU A 166 -22.36 23.23 -7.73
N THR A 167 -22.31 22.69 -8.95
CA THR A 167 -21.11 22.65 -9.80
C THR A 167 -21.46 23.06 -11.23
N PHE A 168 -20.49 23.63 -11.95
CA PHE A 168 -20.67 24.02 -13.36
C PHE A 168 -20.43 22.86 -14.33
N PHE A 169 -19.56 21.93 -13.95
CA PHE A 169 -19.29 20.66 -14.61
C PHE A 169 -18.90 19.64 -13.55
N ASN A 170 -18.95 18.34 -13.85
CA ASN A 170 -18.41 17.30 -12.97
C ASN A 170 -18.15 16.00 -13.72
N PHE A 171 -17.26 15.19 -13.15
CA PHE A 171 -17.00 13.81 -13.53
C PHE A 171 -17.03 12.93 -12.27
N GLY A 172 -16.82 11.62 -12.43
CA GLY A 172 -16.58 10.74 -11.28
C GLY A 172 -15.43 11.28 -10.43
N GLY A 173 -15.59 11.31 -9.11
CA GLY A 173 -14.58 11.80 -8.16
C GLY A 173 -14.53 13.32 -7.94
N PHE A 174 -15.54 14.06 -8.40
CA PHE A 174 -15.61 15.49 -8.12
C PHE A 174 -15.76 15.79 -6.62
N GLY A 175 -15.05 16.83 -6.20
CA GLY A 175 -15.21 17.51 -4.92
C GLY A 175 -15.58 18.95 -5.18
N GLY A 176 -14.67 19.87 -4.85
CA GLY A 176 -14.81 21.31 -5.12
C GLY A 176 -14.52 22.18 -3.91
N VAL A 177 -14.52 21.60 -2.71
CA VAL A 177 -14.30 22.33 -1.44
C VAL A 177 -13.40 21.51 -0.51
N LEU A 178 -12.28 22.08 -0.07
CA LEU A 178 -11.51 21.58 1.05
C LEU A 178 -12.10 22.11 2.35
N LYS A 179 -12.24 21.25 3.37
CA LYS A 179 -12.65 21.65 4.72
C LYS A 179 -11.73 21.02 5.76
N LYS A 180 -11.41 21.79 6.81
CA LYS A 180 -10.70 21.31 8.00
C LYS A 180 -11.57 21.43 9.25
N TYR A 181 -11.74 20.32 9.95
CA TYR A 181 -12.44 20.23 11.23
C TYR A 181 -11.45 19.96 12.35
N ASN A 182 -11.57 20.66 13.47
CA ASN A 182 -10.78 20.35 14.66
C ASN A 182 -11.24 19.02 15.30
N ILE A 183 -10.52 18.54 16.32
CA ILE A 183 -10.85 17.30 17.03
C ILE A 183 -12.26 17.28 17.67
N ASN A 184 -12.82 18.45 17.98
CA ASN A 184 -14.18 18.58 18.52
C ASN A 184 -15.26 18.53 17.44
N GLY A 185 -14.89 18.61 16.16
CA GLY A 185 -15.79 18.64 15.02
C GLY A 185 -16.18 20.05 14.56
N ASP A 186 -15.55 21.11 15.07
CA ASP A 186 -15.81 22.46 14.59
C ASP A 186 -15.06 22.72 13.28
N LEU A 187 -15.76 23.29 12.29
CA LEU A 187 -15.14 23.78 11.06
C LEU A 187 -14.17 24.94 11.39
N THR A 188 -12.92 24.80 11.00
CA THR A 188 -11.83 25.75 11.29
C THR A 188 -11.25 26.40 10.05
N TRP A 189 -11.38 25.77 8.88
CA TRP A 189 -10.94 26.31 7.61
C TRP A 189 -11.73 25.70 6.46
N GLU A 190 -11.95 26.49 5.41
CA GLU A 190 -12.63 26.09 4.18
C GLU A 190 -12.00 26.83 2.99
N TYR A 191 -11.83 26.13 1.86
CA TYR A 191 -11.33 26.69 0.61
C TYR A 191 -11.97 26.02 -0.59
N SER A 192 -12.42 26.80 -1.57
CA SER A 192 -13.19 26.29 -2.72
C SER A 192 -12.49 26.56 -4.04
N ILE A 193 -12.41 25.51 -4.89
CA ILE A 193 -12.08 25.63 -6.32
C ILE A 193 -13.23 24.98 -7.07
N ASN A 194 -14.18 25.82 -7.47
CA ASN A 194 -15.40 25.44 -8.17
C ASN A 194 -15.87 26.64 -9.01
N SER A 195 -15.59 26.60 -10.30
CA SER A 195 -15.95 27.62 -11.28
C SER A 195 -16.33 26.99 -12.62
N GLU A 196 -16.72 27.80 -13.60
CA GLU A 196 -17.01 27.33 -14.96
C GLU A 196 -15.81 26.67 -15.67
N ASN A 197 -14.59 26.92 -15.18
CA ASN A 197 -13.35 26.48 -15.81
C ASN A 197 -12.48 25.61 -14.90
N GLU A 198 -12.73 25.58 -13.60
CA GLU A 198 -11.89 24.85 -12.64
C GLU A 198 -12.72 24.13 -11.59
N LEU A 199 -12.38 22.88 -11.29
CA LEU A 199 -13.03 22.10 -10.25
C LEU A 199 -12.03 21.17 -9.56
N MET A 200 -11.90 21.29 -8.24
CA MET A 200 -11.11 20.37 -7.43
C MET A 200 -11.73 18.98 -7.38
N HIS A 201 -10.89 17.94 -7.41
CA HIS A 201 -11.35 16.55 -7.43
C HIS A 201 -10.39 15.59 -6.75
N HIS A 202 -10.93 14.42 -6.39
CA HIS A 202 -10.25 13.21 -5.94
C HIS A 202 -9.35 13.33 -4.71
N ASP A 203 -8.25 14.06 -4.78
CA ASP A 203 -7.12 13.89 -3.87
C ASP A 203 -6.42 15.20 -3.49
N PHE A 204 -5.82 15.21 -2.31
CA PHE A 204 -4.98 16.28 -1.81
C PHE A 204 -3.85 15.71 -0.95
N THR A 205 -2.85 16.52 -0.62
CA THR A 205 -1.86 16.17 0.38
C THR A 205 -1.37 17.42 1.10
N ILE A 206 -1.00 17.27 2.38
CA ILE A 206 -0.48 18.36 3.20
C ILE A 206 1.05 18.34 3.16
N LEU A 207 1.65 19.44 2.71
CA LEU A 207 3.10 19.57 2.63
C LEU A 207 3.71 19.82 4.03
N PRO A 208 5.02 19.54 4.24
CA PRO A 208 5.70 19.82 5.51
C PRO A 208 5.65 21.28 5.97
N ASN A 209 5.47 22.23 5.04
CA ASN A 209 5.31 23.66 5.33
C ASN A 209 3.89 24.05 5.79
N GLY A 210 2.94 23.10 5.78
CA GLY A 210 1.54 23.29 6.13
C GLY A 210 0.64 23.75 4.97
N ASN A 211 1.19 23.93 3.77
CA ASN A 211 0.40 24.19 2.57
C ASN A 211 -0.32 22.90 2.11
N VAL A 212 -1.31 23.07 1.24
CA VAL A 212 -2.12 21.97 0.72
C VAL A 212 -1.94 21.88 -0.79
N LEU A 213 -1.48 20.73 -1.28
CA LEU A 213 -1.42 20.39 -2.71
C LEU A 213 -2.71 19.66 -3.09
N THR A 214 -3.34 20.00 -4.22
CA THR A 214 -4.57 19.31 -4.65
C THR A 214 -4.75 19.30 -6.16
N LEU A 215 -5.53 18.32 -6.63
CA LEU A 215 -5.89 18.14 -8.04
C LEU A 215 -7.08 18.99 -8.45
N VAL A 216 -6.98 19.56 -9.65
CA VAL A 216 -7.97 20.43 -10.25
C VAL A 216 -8.13 20.08 -11.72
N TRP A 217 -9.37 19.89 -12.17
CA TRP A 217 -9.68 19.87 -13.59
C TRP A 217 -9.69 21.29 -14.11
N GLU A 218 -8.92 21.55 -15.14
CA GLU A 218 -8.91 22.81 -15.88
C GLU A 218 -9.57 22.64 -17.25
N ARG A 219 -10.63 23.41 -17.49
CA ARG A 219 -11.33 23.44 -18.78
C ARG A 219 -10.49 24.17 -19.82
N ILE A 220 -10.23 23.49 -20.93
CA ILE A 220 -9.66 24.07 -22.15
C ILE A 220 -10.72 24.00 -23.24
N LEU A 221 -10.99 25.15 -23.86
CA LEU A 221 -12.03 25.29 -24.87
C LEU A 221 -11.70 24.44 -26.10
N LEU A 222 -12.75 23.89 -26.75
CA LEU A 222 -12.66 23.11 -27.98
C LEU A 222 -11.79 23.81 -29.04
N LYS A 223 -11.95 25.12 -29.19
CA LYS A 223 -11.15 25.90 -30.14
C LYS A 223 -9.65 25.82 -29.83
N ASP A 224 -9.26 26.01 -28.56
CA ASP A 224 -7.85 25.99 -28.16
C ASP A 224 -7.27 24.57 -28.27
N ALA A 225 -8.08 23.55 -28.02
CA ALA A 225 -7.71 22.16 -28.26
C ALA A 225 -7.41 21.88 -29.75
N LEU A 226 -8.32 22.27 -30.64
CA LEU A 226 -8.16 22.10 -32.09
C LEU A 226 -6.98 22.90 -32.63
N ASP A 227 -6.80 24.14 -32.17
CA ASP A 227 -5.67 25.01 -32.54
C ASP A 227 -4.32 24.42 -32.09
N ASN A 228 -4.30 23.45 -31.16
CA ASN A 228 -3.13 22.73 -30.69
C ASN A 228 -3.07 21.26 -31.17
N GLY A 229 -3.85 20.90 -32.20
CA GLY A 229 -3.77 19.58 -32.83
C GLY A 229 -4.42 18.42 -32.05
N ILE A 230 -5.33 18.75 -31.12
CA ILE A 230 -6.07 17.75 -30.34
C ILE A 230 -7.44 17.55 -30.97
N LYS A 231 -7.68 16.35 -31.51
CA LYS A 231 -8.89 16.03 -32.28
C LYS A 231 -10.04 15.67 -31.35
N ARG A 232 -11.08 16.50 -31.32
CA ARG A 232 -12.26 16.30 -30.46
C ARG A 232 -13.46 17.15 -30.89
N GLU A 233 -14.62 16.88 -30.29
CA GLU A 233 -15.91 17.55 -30.58
C GLU A 233 -16.48 18.37 -29.41
N SER A 234 -15.82 18.34 -28.25
CA SER A 234 -16.22 19.03 -27.02
C SER A 234 -15.03 19.75 -26.38
N ASP A 235 -15.25 20.54 -25.33
CA ASP A 235 -14.15 21.05 -24.50
C ASP A 235 -13.40 19.90 -23.80
N LEU A 236 -12.14 20.10 -23.43
CA LEU A 236 -11.34 19.14 -22.68
C LEU A 236 -11.10 19.63 -21.26
N PHE A 237 -10.85 18.69 -20.35
CA PHE A 237 -10.55 18.97 -18.95
C PHE A 237 -9.18 18.36 -18.65
N ALA A 238 -8.17 19.23 -18.59
CA ALA A 238 -6.79 18.89 -18.34
C ALA A 238 -6.52 18.84 -16.83
N GLU A 239 -5.46 18.12 -16.44
CA GLU A 239 -5.05 18.07 -15.04
C GLU A 239 -4.21 19.30 -14.67
N LYS A 240 -4.56 19.91 -13.54
CA LYS A 240 -3.83 21.00 -12.91
C LYS A 240 -3.59 20.65 -11.45
N ILE A 241 -2.41 21.00 -10.95
CA ILE A 241 -2.03 20.89 -9.55
C ILE A 241 -1.88 22.30 -9.00
N VAL A 242 -2.39 22.55 -7.80
CA VAL A 242 -2.21 23.83 -7.09
C VAL A 242 -1.73 23.58 -5.67
N GLU A 243 -0.82 24.43 -5.21
CA GLU A 243 -0.41 24.53 -3.81
C GLU A 243 -1.09 25.76 -3.18
N ILE A 244 -1.88 25.53 -2.14
CA ILE A 244 -2.64 26.55 -1.42
C ILE A 244 -1.98 26.81 -0.08
N ASN A 245 -1.73 28.08 0.24
CA ASN A 245 -1.35 28.47 1.59
C ASN A 245 -2.63 28.71 2.44
N PRO A 246 -2.93 27.88 3.45
CA PRO A 246 -4.17 28.00 4.22
C PRO A 246 -4.19 29.22 5.16
N ILE A 247 -3.05 29.88 5.40
CA ILE A 247 -2.98 31.10 6.21
C ILE A 247 -3.40 32.32 5.38
N THR A 248 -2.95 32.41 4.12
CA THR A 248 -3.25 33.55 3.23
C THR A 248 -4.42 33.29 2.29
N ASN A 249 -4.81 32.03 2.09
CA ASN A 249 -5.74 31.56 1.06
C ASN A 249 -5.30 31.91 -0.37
N GLU A 250 -3.99 31.97 -0.60
CA GLU A 250 -3.41 32.20 -1.92
C GLU A 250 -2.90 30.90 -2.52
N ILE A 251 -3.08 30.74 -3.83
CA ILE A 251 -2.37 29.71 -4.61
C ILE A 251 -0.94 30.23 -4.78
N VAL A 252 0.03 29.54 -4.17
CA VAL A 252 1.45 29.94 -4.15
C VAL A 252 2.29 29.23 -5.22
N TRP A 253 1.79 28.10 -5.72
CA TRP A 253 2.41 27.34 -6.80
C TRP A 253 1.33 26.62 -7.63
N GLN A 254 1.58 26.44 -8.93
CA GLN A 254 0.77 25.60 -9.78
C GLN A 254 1.59 24.90 -10.88
N TRP A 255 1.07 23.78 -11.34
CA TRP A 255 1.53 23.08 -12.54
C TRP A 255 0.32 22.69 -13.39
N ARG A 256 0.43 22.84 -14.72
CA ARG A 256 -0.68 22.66 -15.65
C ARG A 256 -0.25 21.71 -16.75
N SER A 257 -0.84 20.52 -16.81
CA SER A 257 -0.53 19.52 -17.85
C SER A 257 -0.68 20.07 -19.28
N TRP A 258 -1.59 21.04 -19.47
CA TRP A 258 -1.82 21.74 -20.73
C TRP A 258 -0.56 22.41 -21.32
N GLU A 259 0.39 22.83 -20.48
CA GLU A 259 1.61 23.51 -20.92
C GLU A 259 2.70 22.51 -21.38
N HIS A 260 2.53 21.22 -21.07
CA HIS A 260 3.51 20.16 -21.33
C HIS A 260 3.07 19.22 -22.46
N LYS A 261 2.31 19.73 -23.43
CA LYS A 261 1.74 18.94 -24.52
C LYS A 261 2.71 18.70 -25.69
N VAL A 262 2.51 17.57 -26.38
CA VAL A 262 3.08 17.24 -27.69
C VAL A 262 1.98 16.64 -28.58
N GLN A 263 2.06 16.85 -29.89
CA GLN A 263 1.19 16.19 -30.86
C GLN A 263 1.98 15.82 -32.12
N ASP A 264 1.63 14.71 -32.77
CA ASP A 264 2.25 14.23 -34.01
C ASP A 264 1.25 14.13 -35.17
N GLN A 265 0.13 14.87 -35.05
CA GLN A 265 -1.02 14.78 -35.95
C GLN A 265 -0.97 15.79 -37.09
N ASP A 266 -0.48 17.02 -36.84
CA ASP A 266 -0.38 18.08 -37.85
C ASP A 266 0.90 18.91 -37.66
N ILE A 267 1.81 18.80 -38.64
CA ILE A 267 3.08 19.52 -38.71
C ILE A 267 2.94 21.04 -38.69
N ASN A 268 1.77 21.58 -39.06
CA ASN A 268 1.54 23.01 -39.16
C ASN A 268 0.95 23.62 -37.88
N LEU A 269 0.58 22.79 -36.90
CA LEU A 269 0.03 23.25 -35.62
C LEU A 269 1.14 23.31 -34.53
N PRO A 270 0.95 24.14 -33.48
CA PRO A 270 1.86 24.20 -32.35
C PRO A 270 2.13 22.83 -31.71
N ASN A 271 3.27 22.75 -31.02
CA ASN A 271 3.70 21.57 -30.26
C ASN A 271 3.82 20.29 -31.12
N TYR A 272 3.99 20.44 -32.44
CA TYR A 272 4.28 19.30 -33.30
C TYR A 272 5.64 18.70 -32.96
N GLY A 273 5.67 17.39 -32.73
CA GLY A 273 6.89 16.65 -32.44
C GLY A 273 6.64 15.15 -32.36
N SER A 274 7.71 14.36 -32.24
CA SER A 274 7.58 12.90 -32.09
C SER A 274 7.29 12.57 -30.64
N VAL A 275 6.08 12.06 -30.36
CA VAL A 275 5.65 11.66 -29.01
C VAL A 275 6.66 10.69 -28.38
N SER A 276 7.15 9.72 -29.16
CA SER A 276 8.10 8.69 -28.69
C SER A 276 9.50 9.18 -28.38
N SER A 277 9.83 10.44 -28.69
CA SER A 277 11.16 11.03 -28.39
C SER A 277 11.06 12.25 -27.46
N GLN A 278 9.90 12.49 -26.85
CA GLN A 278 9.66 13.61 -25.95
C GLN A 278 8.96 13.12 -24.68
N PHE A 279 9.62 12.25 -23.91
CA PHE A 279 9.02 11.58 -22.75
C PHE A 279 8.48 12.54 -21.68
N GLY A 280 9.11 13.70 -21.50
CA GLY A 280 8.65 14.77 -20.61
C GLY A 280 7.37 15.48 -21.05
N LYS A 281 6.88 15.20 -22.28
CA LYS A 281 5.67 15.81 -22.85
C LYS A 281 4.51 14.81 -22.92
N ILE A 282 3.30 15.33 -23.00
CA ILE A 282 2.05 14.60 -22.87
C ILE A 282 1.30 14.60 -24.21
N ASP A 283 0.97 13.42 -24.72
CA ASP A 283 0.10 13.25 -25.89
C ASP A 283 -1.38 13.29 -25.46
N PHE A 284 -2.05 14.43 -25.68
CA PHE A 284 -3.46 14.61 -25.36
C PHE A 284 -4.41 13.84 -26.30
N ASN A 285 -3.91 13.23 -27.38
CA ASN A 285 -4.70 12.39 -28.29
C ASN A 285 -4.64 10.89 -27.92
N TYR A 286 -3.91 10.51 -26.87
CA TYR A 286 -3.75 9.11 -26.48
C TYR A 286 -5.06 8.43 -26.10
N TYR A 287 -5.87 9.08 -25.24
CA TYR A 287 -7.13 8.55 -24.73
C TYR A 287 -8.30 9.49 -25.06
N PRO A 288 -8.82 9.47 -26.31
CA PRO A 288 -9.93 10.35 -26.68
C PRO A 288 -11.20 9.95 -25.93
N LYS A 289 -11.80 10.91 -25.22
CA LYS A 289 -13.06 10.73 -24.50
C LYS A 289 -14.03 11.87 -24.79
N GLU A 290 -15.27 11.53 -25.15
CA GLU A 290 -16.29 12.48 -25.62
C GLU A 290 -16.59 13.59 -24.60
N ASN A 291 -16.58 13.27 -23.30
CA ASN A 291 -16.88 14.25 -22.23
C ASN A 291 -15.67 15.13 -21.85
N GLY A 292 -14.48 14.86 -22.41
CA GLY A 292 -13.26 15.66 -22.22
C GLY A 292 -12.39 15.37 -21.01
N ASP A 293 -12.82 14.48 -20.13
CA ASP A 293 -12.03 13.93 -19.03
C ASP A 293 -11.11 12.82 -19.55
N ILE A 294 -10.02 13.21 -20.23
CA ILE A 294 -9.14 12.28 -20.95
C ILE A 294 -8.05 11.67 -20.06
N MET A 295 -7.72 12.31 -18.94
CA MET A 295 -6.62 11.92 -18.04
C MET A 295 -7.15 11.20 -16.81
N HIS A 296 -8.17 11.78 -16.17
CA HIS A 296 -8.79 11.28 -14.94
C HIS A 296 -7.77 10.99 -13.85
N ALA A 297 -6.95 12.00 -13.52
CA ALA A 297 -6.02 11.85 -12.41
C ALA A 297 -6.80 11.70 -11.09
N ASN A 298 -6.37 10.74 -10.30
CA ASN A 298 -7.15 10.21 -9.17
C ASN A 298 -6.29 9.97 -7.92
N GLY A 299 -5.03 10.39 -7.95
CA GLY A 299 -4.07 10.14 -6.89
C GLY A 299 -2.92 11.13 -6.93
N ILE A 300 -2.60 11.74 -5.79
CA ILE A 300 -1.42 12.62 -5.64
C ILE A 300 -0.64 12.26 -4.38
N TYR A 301 0.68 12.24 -4.48
CA TYR A 301 1.57 12.08 -3.32
C TYR A 301 2.78 13.00 -3.46
N TYR A 302 3.20 13.63 -2.36
CA TYR A 302 4.36 14.51 -2.32
C TYR A 302 5.53 13.85 -1.59
N ASP A 303 6.63 13.62 -2.31
CA ASP A 303 7.89 13.14 -1.75
C ASP A 303 8.74 14.31 -1.25
N SER A 304 8.59 14.60 0.03
CA SER A 304 9.35 15.66 0.71
C SER A 304 10.87 15.47 0.72
N ASN A 305 11.39 14.25 0.49
CA ASN A 305 12.84 14.02 0.49
C ASN A 305 13.48 14.47 -0.83
N ASN A 306 12.74 14.36 -1.93
CA ASN A 306 13.24 14.65 -3.28
C ASN A 306 12.57 15.89 -3.91
N ASP A 307 11.57 16.47 -3.25
CA ASP A 307 10.73 17.58 -3.75
C ASP A 307 10.03 17.20 -5.07
N LEU A 308 9.44 16.00 -5.09
CA LEU A 308 8.75 15.43 -6.23
C LEU A 308 7.27 15.21 -5.94
N ILE A 309 6.45 15.32 -6.98
CA ILE A 309 5.04 14.94 -6.95
C ILE A 309 4.85 13.70 -7.81
N TYR A 310 4.20 12.68 -7.25
CA TYR A 310 3.71 11.52 -7.98
C TYR A 310 2.22 11.68 -8.27
N LEU A 311 1.87 11.72 -9.55
CA LEU A 311 0.50 11.86 -10.03
C LEU A 311 0.04 10.57 -10.70
N SER A 312 -1.00 9.95 -10.17
CA SER A 312 -1.65 8.79 -10.80
C SER A 312 -2.65 9.28 -11.85
N VAL A 313 -2.44 8.89 -13.12
CA VAL A 313 -3.26 9.28 -14.27
C VAL A 313 -3.98 8.05 -14.83
N ASN A 314 -5.22 7.84 -14.38
CA ASN A 314 -5.91 6.56 -14.51
C ASN A 314 -6.10 6.10 -15.97
N TYR A 315 -6.61 6.98 -16.84
CA TYR A 315 -6.88 6.63 -18.24
C TYR A 315 -5.62 6.49 -19.08
N TYR A 316 -4.52 7.07 -18.62
CA TYR A 316 -3.21 6.82 -19.21
C TYR A 316 -2.58 5.55 -18.64
N SER A 317 -3.06 5.07 -17.48
CA SER A 317 -2.45 3.99 -16.72
C SER A 317 -0.98 4.27 -16.44
N GLU A 318 -0.70 5.49 -15.98
CA GLU A 318 0.64 5.96 -15.71
C GLU A 318 0.73 6.63 -14.35
N VAL A 319 1.96 6.64 -13.83
CA VAL A 319 2.37 7.62 -12.83
C VAL A 319 3.27 8.63 -13.51
N TRP A 320 2.94 9.91 -13.35
CA TRP A 320 3.77 11.02 -13.79
C TRP A 320 4.53 11.58 -12.59
N VAL A 321 5.82 11.88 -12.80
CA VAL A 321 6.70 12.46 -11.79
C VAL A 321 6.97 13.91 -12.17
N ILE A 322 6.60 14.84 -11.29
CA ILE A 322 6.71 16.28 -11.51
C ILE A 322 7.69 16.85 -10.49
N ASP A 323 8.59 17.72 -10.95
CA ASP A 323 9.56 18.40 -10.10
C ASP A 323 8.92 19.63 -9.44
N HIS A 324 8.63 19.53 -8.14
CA HIS A 324 8.00 20.62 -7.40
C HIS A 324 8.98 21.75 -7.06
N SER A 325 10.29 21.49 -7.10
CA SER A 325 11.32 22.51 -6.86
C SER A 325 11.38 23.58 -7.97
N VAL A 326 10.78 23.30 -9.13
CA VAL A 326 10.63 24.25 -10.23
C VAL A 326 9.70 25.38 -9.79
N SER A 327 10.20 26.61 -9.83
CA SER A 327 9.41 27.77 -9.38
C SER A 327 8.11 27.92 -10.17
N ASN A 328 7.10 28.51 -9.53
CA ASN A 328 5.80 28.79 -10.15
C ASN A 328 5.91 29.59 -11.48
N GLU A 329 6.89 30.49 -11.59
CA GLU A 329 7.15 31.26 -12.83
C GLU A 329 7.66 30.38 -13.98
N ASN A 330 8.35 29.28 -13.66
CA ASN A 330 8.99 28.40 -14.63
C ASN A 330 8.23 27.09 -14.84
N SER A 331 7.21 26.80 -14.05
CA SER A 331 6.47 25.52 -14.11
C SER A 331 5.77 25.31 -15.44
N SER A 332 5.46 26.36 -16.20
CA SER A 332 4.88 26.26 -17.56
C SER A 332 5.94 26.16 -18.67
N SER A 333 7.22 26.23 -18.34
CA SER A 333 8.32 26.08 -19.31
C SER A 333 8.73 24.61 -19.45
N SER A 334 9.72 24.32 -20.31
CA SER A 334 10.31 22.98 -20.40
C SER A 334 10.97 22.51 -19.10
N LEU A 335 11.25 23.41 -18.14
CA LEU A 335 11.72 23.03 -16.82
C LEU A 335 10.64 22.32 -16.00
N GLY A 336 9.36 22.57 -16.29
CA GLY A 336 8.23 21.88 -15.66
C GLY A 336 7.73 20.67 -16.44
N ASP A 337 8.42 20.26 -17.52
CA ASP A 337 8.09 19.00 -18.20
C ASP A 337 8.18 17.82 -17.22
N LEU A 338 7.49 16.73 -17.53
CA LEU A 338 7.54 15.55 -16.67
C LEU A 338 8.99 15.12 -16.51
N LYS A 339 9.42 14.99 -15.25
CA LYS A 339 10.76 14.51 -14.92
C LYS A 339 10.86 13.04 -15.32
N TYR A 340 9.84 12.27 -14.98
CA TYR A 340 9.79 10.84 -15.27
C TYR A 340 8.33 10.38 -15.43
N ARG A 341 8.13 9.22 -16.05
CA ARG A 341 6.83 8.57 -16.17
C ARG A 341 6.98 7.07 -16.33
N PHE A 342 6.02 6.30 -15.85
CA PHE A 342 6.06 4.85 -15.92
C PHE A 342 4.66 4.22 -15.83
N GLY A 343 4.56 2.94 -16.19
CA GLY A 343 3.33 2.15 -16.12
C GLY A 343 2.83 1.67 -17.48
N ASN A 344 2.73 2.59 -18.45
CA ASN A 344 2.18 2.29 -19.77
C ASN A 344 2.97 2.96 -20.92
N PRO A 345 3.97 2.28 -21.49
CA PRO A 345 4.77 2.80 -22.62
C PRO A 345 3.96 3.22 -23.85
N SER A 346 2.80 2.62 -24.07
CA SER A 346 1.94 2.97 -25.21
C SER A 346 1.38 4.40 -25.13
N ALA A 347 1.25 4.97 -23.93
CA ALA A 347 0.78 6.33 -23.70
C ALA A 347 1.70 7.42 -24.28
N TYR A 348 2.95 7.05 -24.56
CA TYR A 348 3.94 7.89 -25.21
C TYR A 348 4.61 7.19 -26.40
N LYS A 349 3.93 6.19 -26.99
CA LYS A 349 4.36 5.50 -28.21
C LYS A 349 5.77 4.91 -28.14
N ALA A 350 6.19 4.49 -26.95
CA ALA A 350 7.44 3.76 -26.77
C ALA A 350 7.19 2.25 -26.77
N ASP A 351 8.24 1.50 -27.09
CA ASP A 351 8.28 0.06 -26.88
C ASP A 351 8.49 -0.24 -25.38
N GLY A 352 7.86 -1.28 -24.87
CA GLY A 352 8.04 -1.72 -23.49
C GLY A 352 6.85 -2.53 -22.99
N GLU A 353 7.05 -3.21 -21.87
CA GLU A 353 5.97 -3.92 -21.18
C GLU A 353 5.07 -2.93 -20.44
N ARG A 354 3.76 -3.07 -20.62
CA ARG A 354 2.76 -2.33 -19.84
C ARG A 354 2.49 -3.07 -18.55
N LEU A 355 2.77 -2.41 -17.42
CA LEU A 355 2.53 -2.95 -16.09
C LEU A 355 1.19 -2.48 -15.51
N PHE A 356 0.76 -1.27 -15.86
CA PHE A 356 -0.35 -0.61 -15.20
C PHE A 356 -1.64 -0.63 -16.02
N PHE A 357 -2.74 -0.84 -15.30
CA PHE A 357 -4.10 -0.82 -15.83
C PHE A 357 -5.00 -0.16 -14.79
N ASN A 358 -5.47 1.05 -15.10
CA ASN A 358 -6.35 1.85 -14.26
C ASN A 358 -5.77 1.99 -12.83
N ASN A 359 -4.63 2.67 -12.70
CA ASN A 359 -3.94 2.82 -11.42
C ASN A 359 -4.65 3.78 -10.45
N HIS A 360 -4.44 3.56 -9.15
CA HIS A 360 -4.92 4.36 -8.02
C HIS A 360 -3.90 4.40 -6.88
N HIS A 361 -4.01 5.43 -6.05
CA HIS A 361 -3.30 5.59 -4.77
C HIS A 361 -1.78 5.46 -4.86
N PRO A 362 -1.09 6.33 -5.62
CA PRO A 362 0.36 6.39 -5.60
C PRO A 362 0.81 6.83 -4.21
N ASN A 363 1.74 6.11 -3.58
CA ASN A 363 2.33 6.53 -2.31
C ASN A 363 3.75 5.97 -2.15
N LEU A 364 4.50 6.52 -1.21
CA LEU A 364 5.73 5.89 -0.72
C LEU A 364 5.47 5.16 0.58
N VAL A 365 6.21 4.08 0.79
CA VAL A 365 6.23 3.38 2.07
C VAL A 365 6.84 4.31 3.14
N GLU A 366 6.05 4.63 4.16
CA GLU A 366 6.51 5.48 5.27
C GLU A 366 6.66 4.73 6.60
N LEU A 367 5.78 3.75 6.86
CA LEU A 367 5.61 3.10 8.17
C LEU A 367 6.56 1.92 8.38
N ASP A 368 6.81 1.11 7.35
CA ASP A 368 7.76 -0.02 7.43
C ASP A 368 9.20 0.49 7.31
N PRO A 369 10.05 0.34 8.35
CA PRO A 369 11.44 0.80 8.29
C PRO A 369 12.31 0.02 7.30
N ILE A 370 11.93 -1.19 6.87
CA ILE A 370 12.72 -2.04 5.98
C ILE A 370 12.58 -1.58 4.53
N THR A 371 11.36 -1.28 4.11
CA THR A 371 11.01 -0.92 2.73
C THR A 371 10.74 0.57 2.53
N LYS A 372 11.00 1.39 3.55
CA LYS A 372 10.77 2.84 3.52
C LYS A 372 11.33 3.50 2.26
N GLY A 373 10.49 4.29 1.59
CA GLY A 373 10.81 5.00 0.35
C GLY A 373 10.61 4.19 -0.93
N ASN A 374 10.25 2.91 -0.84
CA ASN A 374 9.71 2.16 -1.98
C ASN A 374 8.35 2.74 -2.38
N PHE A 375 8.00 2.62 -3.65
CA PHE A 375 6.76 3.15 -4.21
C PHE A 375 5.68 2.08 -4.21
N LEU A 376 4.49 2.40 -3.73
CA LEU A 376 3.36 1.48 -3.66
C LEU A 376 2.19 2.02 -4.48
N ILE A 377 1.49 1.14 -5.19
CA ILE A 377 0.36 1.53 -6.03
C ILE A 377 -0.62 0.38 -6.27
N PHE A 378 -1.91 0.71 -6.46
CA PHE A 378 -2.98 -0.23 -6.71
C PHE A 378 -3.44 -0.18 -8.16
N MET A 379 -3.48 -1.32 -8.84
CA MET A 379 -4.10 -1.47 -10.16
C MET A 379 -5.47 -2.10 -10.01
N ASN A 380 -6.51 -1.45 -10.54
CA ASN A 380 -7.84 -2.07 -10.59
C ASN A 380 -7.92 -3.24 -11.57
N GLY A 381 -7.03 -3.28 -12.56
CA GLY A 381 -7.15 -4.19 -13.69
C GLY A 381 -8.28 -3.77 -14.64
N TYR A 382 -8.41 -4.50 -15.75
CA TYR A 382 -9.55 -4.34 -16.66
C TYR A 382 -9.96 -5.66 -17.31
N GLU A 383 -9.04 -6.35 -18.00
CA GLU A 383 -9.41 -7.49 -18.85
C GLU A 383 -9.61 -8.80 -18.09
N ASP A 384 -8.80 -9.06 -17.07
CA ASP A 384 -8.86 -10.32 -16.29
C ASP A 384 -9.73 -10.20 -15.03
N GLU A 385 -10.43 -9.07 -14.84
CA GLU A 385 -11.23 -8.76 -13.64
C GLU A 385 -10.49 -9.10 -12.33
N GLN A 386 -9.21 -8.71 -12.27
CA GLN A 386 -8.34 -8.99 -11.14
C GLN A 386 -7.46 -7.77 -10.83
N SER A 387 -7.52 -7.32 -9.59
CA SER A 387 -6.68 -6.22 -9.11
C SER A 387 -5.29 -6.72 -8.69
N ILE A 388 -4.30 -5.84 -8.77
CA ILE A 388 -2.94 -6.14 -8.30
C ILE A 388 -2.36 -4.93 -7.56
N VAL A 389 -1.69 -5.19 -6.45
CA VAL A 389 -0.88 -4.20 -5.73
C VAL A 389 0.57 -4.42 -6.10
N TYR A 390 1.29 -3.34 -6.40
CA TYR A 390 2.71 -3.37 -6.64
C TYR A 390 3.46 -2.54 -5.60
N GLU A 391 4.59 -3.09 -5.15
CA GLU A 391 5.67 -2.34 -4.51
C GLU A 391 6.86 -2.30 -5.47
N LEU A 392 7.35 -1.11 -5.74
CA LEU A 392 8.31 -0.82 -6.78
C LEU A 392 9.52 -0.08 -6.22
N LYS A 393 10.69 -0.38 -6.79
CA LYS A 393 11.89 0.42 -6.62
C LYS A 393 11.98 1.42 -7.77
N LEU A 394 11.86 2.71 -7.44
CA LEU A 394 12.00 3.76 -8.45
C LEU A 394 13.48 3.98 -8.84
N PRO A 395 13.78 4.16 -10.14
CA PRO A 395 15.14 4.40 -10.62
C PRO A 395 15.48 5.89 -10.53
N TYR A 396 15.53 6.47 -9.33
CA TYR A 396 15.73 7.90 -9.11
C TYR A 396 16.91 8.51 -9.89
N ASN A 397 18.01 7.76 -10.06
CA ASN A 397 19.19 8.22 -10.80
C ASN A 397 18.97 8.39 -12.31
N SER A 398 17.89 7.84 -12.87
CA SER A 398 17.54 7.98 -14.29
C SER A 398 16.38 8.95 -14.53
N PHE A 399 15.90 9.64 -13.49
CA PHE A 399 14.80 10.61 -13.66
C PHE A 399 15.20 11.79 -14.55
N ASP A 400 16.49 12.09 -14.71
CA ASP A 400 16.95 13.15 -15.61
C ASP A 400 17.34 12.63 -17.01
N ASP A 401 17.22 11.32 -17.26
CA ASP A 401 17.58 10.69 -18.54
C ASP A 401 16.36 10.64 -19.48
N ASN A 402 16.21 11.70 -20.27
CA ASN A 402 15.16 11.85 -21.28
C ASN A 402 15.42 11.04 -22.57
N ASP A 403 16.52 10.29 -22.69
CA ASP A 403 16.79 9.49 -23.89
C ASP A 403 16.35 8.04 -23.70
N THR A 404 16.31 7.53 -22.47
CA THR A 404 15.85 6.16 -22.18
C THR A 404 15.19 6.07 -20.80
N LEU A 405 13.87 5.88 -20.78
CA LEU A 405 13.14 5.59 -19.55
C LEU A 405 13.44 4.15 -19.10
N ILE A 406 14.11 4.02 -17.96
CA ILE A 406 14.29 2.74 -17.26
C ILE A 406 13.02 2.46 -16.47
N PRO A 407 12.29 1.34 -16.62
CA PRO A 407 11.12 1.05 -15.81
C PRO A 407 11.49 0.75 -14.34
N PRO A 408 10.57 0.94 -13.37
CA PRO A 408 10.81 0.55 -11.98
C PRO A 408 10.95 -0.97 -11.83
N ASP A 409 11.75 -1.41 -10.85
CA ASP A 409 11.82 -2.83 -10.49
C ASP A 409 10.64 -3.23 -9.61
N ILE A 410 9.98 -4.35 -9.91
CA ILE A 410 8.97 -4.93 -9.02
C ILE A 410 9.67 -5.61 -7.86
N LEU A 411 9.48 -5.09 -6.64
CA LEU A 411 10.02 -5.66 -5.41
C LEU A 411 9.06 -6.68 -4.80
N TRP A 412 7.77 -6.36 -4.88
CA TRP A 412 6.70 -7.20 -4.36
C TRP A 412 5.41 -6.94 -5.14
N SER A 413 4.56 -7.95 -5.21
CA SER A 413 3.22 -7.81 -5.75
C SER A 413 2.25 -8.76 -5.06
N PHE A 414 1.01 -8.35 -4.93
CA PHE A 414 -0.06 -9.22 -4.47
C PHE A 414 -1.30 -9.11 -5.34
N THR A 415 -1.86 -10.27 -5.65
CA THR A 415 -3.16 -10.43 -6.27
C THR A 415 -3.83 -11.68 -5.70
N SER A 416 -5.15 -11.72 -5.77
CA SER A 416 -5.98 -12.86 -5.36
C SER A 416 -7.12 -13.03 -6.36
N PRO A 417 -7.60 -14.26 -6.63
CA PRO A 417 -8.83 -14.48 -7.40
C PRO A 417 -10.06 -13.78 -6.80
N ASP A 418 -10.01 -13.50 -5.50
CA ASP A 418 -11.08 -12.85 -4.74
C ASP A 418 -10.87 -11.33 -4.60
N LEU A 419 -9.80 -10.76 -5.16
CA LEU A 419 -9.50 -9.32 -5.07
C LEU A 419 -9.76 -8.63 -6.42
N PHE A 420 -10.89 -7.94 -6.53
CA PHE A 420 -11.20 -7.15 -7.71
C PHE A 420 -12.17 -6.01 -7.45
N HIS A 421 -11.74 -4.81 -7.80
CA HIS A 421 -12.67 -3.71 -8.02
C HIS A 421 -12.17 -2.82 -9.16
N GLY A 422 -13.01 -2.62 -10.18
CA GLY A 422 -12.65 -1.92 -11.43
C GLY A 422 -12.44 -0.39 -11.31
N LYS A 423 -12.54 0.18 -10.10
CA LYS A 423 -12.37 1.62 -9.83
C LYS A 423 -12.01 1.84 -8.35
N ILE A 424 -11.70 3.08 -7.98
CA ILE A 424 -11.33 3.50 -6.60
C ILE A 424 -10.29 2.53 -6.00
N SER A 425 -10.29 2.28 -4.69
CA SER A 425 -9.35 1.36 -4.02
C SER A 425 -7.97 1.96 -3.79
N GLY A 426 -7.15 1.24 -3.02
CA GLY A 426 -5.78 1.67 -2.72
C GLY A 426 -5.06 0.70 -1.80
N ALA A 427 -3.74 0.84 -1.68
CA ALA A 427 -2.95 0.06 -0.75
C ALA A 427 -1.94 0.94 -0.01
N LEU A 428 -1.55 0.51 1.20
CA LEU A 428 -0.48 1.10 1.99
C LEU A 428 0.29 0.01 2.76
N ARG A 429 1.58 0.25 2.96
CA ARG A 429 2.45 -0.62 3.74
C ARG A 429 2.37 -0.26 5.23
N LEU A 430 2.12 -1.26 6.07
CA LEU A 430 1.96 -1.15 7.52
C LEU A 430 3.31 -1.29 8.25
N SER A 431 3.34 -0.90 9.53
CA SER A 431 4.56 -0.88 10.36
C SER A 431 5.22 -2.24 10.56
N ASN A 432 4.46 -3.33 10.53
CA ASN A 432 4.98 -4.69 10.64
C ASN A 432 5.44 -5.29 9.29
N GLY A 433 5.36 -4.53 8.20
CA GLY A 433 5.70 -4.97 6.85
C GLY A 433 4.52 -5.58 6.08
N ASN A 434 3.34 -5.77 6.67
CA ASN A 434 2.15 -6.20 5.95
C ASN A 434 1.58 -5.07 5.09
N THR A 435 0.76 -5.41 4.09
CA THR A 435 0.07 -4.44 3.25
C THR A 435 -1.41 -4.39 3.61
N LEU A 436 -1.90 -3.20 3.96
CA LEU A 436 -3.34 -2.91 4.02
C LEU A 436 -3.83 -2.59 2.60
N ILE A 437 -4.86 -3.29 2.15
CA ILE A 437 -5.48 -3.09 0.84
C ILE A 437 -6.93 -2.71 1.07
N CYS A 438 -7.35 -1.57 0.54
CA CYS A 438 -8.75 -1.21 0.41
C CYS A 438 -9.25 -1.73 -0.93
N GLU A 439 -10.22 -2.63 -0.92
CA GLU A 439 -10.99 -3.05 -2.09
C GLU A 439 -12.32 -2.31 -2.06
N GLY A 440 -12.51 -1.40 -3.00
CA GLY A 440 -13.49 -0.33 -2.85
C GLY A 440 -14.96 -0.74 -2.82
N ASP A 441 -15.35 -1.97 -3.15
CA ASP A 441 -16.73 -2.48 -3.02
C ASP A 441 -16.85 -3.66 -2.06
N PHE A 442 -15.76 -4.02 -1.37
CA PHE A 442 -15.74 -5.08 -0.36
C PHE A 442 -15.41 -4.51 1.01
N GLY A 443 -14.26 -3.85 1.17
CA GLY A 443 -13.73 -3.48 2.47
C GLY A 443 -12.20 -3.50 2.49
N TYR A 444 -11.62 -4.18 3.47
CA TYR A 444 -10.17 -4.09 3.73
C TYR A 444 -9.52 -5.44 4.00
N TRP A 445 -8.31 -5.58 3.46
CA TRP A 445 -7.46 -6.74 3.58
C TRP A 445 -6.17 -6.36 4.29
N GLU A 446 -5.65 -7.25 5.11
CA GLU A 446 -4.25 -7.21 5.51
C GLU A 446 -3.53 -8.46 5.03
N VAL A 447 -2.43 -8.23 4.32
CA VAL A 447 -1.67 -9.29 3.64
C VAL A 447 -0.21 -9.24 4.05
N THR A 448 0.38 -10.37 4.43
CA THR A 448 1.81 -10.45 4.76
C THR A 448 2.68 -10.31 3.51
N ASN A 449 3.99 -10.09 3.70
CA ASN A 449 4.95 -10.06 2.59
C ASN A 449 5.01 -11.38 1.81
N GLU A 450 4.67 -12.50 2.44
CA GLU A 450 4.58 -13.82 1.82
C GLU A 450 3.27 -14.05 1.06
N GLY A 451 2.34 -13.07 1.08
CA GLY A 451 1.05 -13.13 0.39
C GLY A 451 -0.06 -13.83 1.18
N GLU A 452 0.11 -14.02 2.49
CA GLU A 452 -0.94 -14.59 3.34
C GLU A 452 -1.94 -13.52 3.78
N VAL A 453 -3.23 -13.76 3.56
CA VAL A 453 -4.29 -12.89 4.07
C VAL A 453 -4.52 -13.20 5.56
N VAL A 454 -4.19 -12.24 6.42
CA VAL A 454 -4.20 -12.40 7.89
C VAL A 454 -5.32 -11.63 8.57
N TRP A 455 -5.92 -10.66 7.87
CA TRP A 455 -7.11 -9.95 8.31
C TRP A 455 -8.00 -9.57 7.14
N LEU A 456 -9.32 -9.70 7.33
CA LEU A 456 -10.34 -9.32 6.36
C LEU A 456 -11.49 -8.65 7.10
N TYR A 457 -11.82 -7.44 6.66
CA TYR A 457 -12.98 -6.68 7.08
C TYR A 457 -13.94 -6.52 5.89
N ASP A 458 -15.14 -7.07 6.03
CA ASP A 458 -16.26 -6.90 5.13
C ASP A 458 -17.05 -5.65 5.52
N GLY A 459 -17.00 -4.65 4.64
CA GLY A 459 -17.66 -3.38 4.81
C GLY A 459 -19.17 -3.41 4.58
N GLY A 460 -19.77 -4.58 4.35
CA GLY A 460 -21.21 -4.75 4.29
C GLY A 460 -21.86 -4.24 3.01
N GLY A 461 -21.10 -4.16 1.91
CA GLY A 461 -21.58 -3.70 0.61
C GLY A 461 -21.59 -2.18 0.40
N GLU A 462 -21.03 -1.42 1.34
CA GLU A 462 -20.70 0.00 1.14
C GLU A 462 -19.53 0.15 0.15
N THR A 463 -19.42 1.33 -0.47
CA THR A 463 -18.26 1.63 -1.32
C THR A 463 -17.25 2.50 -0.58
N PHE A 464 -15.98 2.12 -0.62
CA PHE A 464 -14.86 2.77 0.07
C PHE A 464 -13.94 3.48 -0.89
N TRP A 465 -13.55 4.70 -0.56
CA TRP A 465 -12.54 5.42 -1.34
C TRP A 465 -11.16 4.78 -1.13
N ARG A 466 -10.66 4.89 0.10
CA ARG A 466 -9.40 4.37 0.62
C ARG A 466 -9.53 4.18 2.14
N GLY A 467 -8.46 3.73 2.78
CA GLY A 467 -8.33 3.83 4.23
C GLY A 467 -6.88 3.95 4.65
N TYR A 468 -6.67 4.50 5.83
CA TYR A 468 -5.35 4.88 6.33
C TYR A 468 -5.04 4.18 7.66
N SER A 469 -3.79 3.74 7.83
CA SER A 469 -3.31 3.18 9.09
C SER A 469 -3.07 4.28 10.11
N ILE A 470 -3.72 4.20 11.25
CA ILE A 470 -3.66 5.20 12.32
C ILE A 470 -2.96 4.61 13.52
N THR A 471 -1.85 5.25 13.91
CA THR A 471 -1.05 4.80 15.04
C THR A 471 -1.83 4.86 16.35
N LYS A 472 -1.32 4.13 17.35
CA LYS A 472 -1.90 4.14 18.69
C LYS A 472 -1.94 5.55 19.30
N GLU A 473 -0.93 6.38 19.07
CA GLU A 473 -0.85 7.74 19.64
C GLU A 473 -2.03 8.61 19.17
N VAL A 474 -2.35 8.56 17.87
CA VAL A 474 -3.48 9.31 17.30
C VAL A 474 -4.80 8.68 17.74
N LYS A 475 -4.89 7.35 17.73
CA LYS A 475 -6.06 6.60 18.21
C LYS A 475 -6.43 6.98 19.65
N ASP A 476 -5.43 7.07 20.53
CA ASP A 476 -5.62 7.30 21.96
C ASP A 476 -6.21 8.70 22.25
N LEU A 477 -6.11 9.66 21.32
CA LEU A 477 -6.82 10.94 21.39
C LEU A 477 -8.35 10.78 21.47
N PHE A 478 -8.89 9.66 20.99
CA PHE A 478 -10.32 9.37 20.93
C PHE A 478 -10.78 8.38 22.01
N ILE A 479 -9.86 7.76 22.75
CA ILE A 479 -10.15 6.72 23.74
C ILE A 479 -10.23 7.29 25.18
N GLY A 480 -10.01 8.60 25.38
CA GLY A 480 -10.03 9.22 26.70
C GLY A 480 -10.42 10.69 26.76
N ASN A 481 -11.70 10.95 27.06
CA ASN A 481 -12.22 12.11 27.81
C ASN A 481 -13.57 11.72 28.47
N ASN A 482 -13.57 10.61 29.22
CA ASN A 482 -14.65 10.25 30.14
C ASN A 482 -14.24 10.49 31.58
#